data_AF-A0A0K6HWL1-F1
#
_entry.id   AF-A0A0K6HWL1-F1
#
_cell.length_a   1.000
_cell.length_b   1.000
_cell.length_c   1.000
_cell.angle_alpha   90.00
_cell.angle_beta   90.00
_cell.angle_gamma   90.00
#
_symmetry.space_group_name_H-M   'P 1'
#
loop_
_entity.id
_entity.type
_entity.pdbx_description
1 polymer ?
#
loop_
_entity_poly.entity_id
_entity_poly.type
_entity_poly.pdbx_seq_one_letter_code
_entity_poly.pdbx_strand_id
1 'polypeptide(L)' 'MKSTAQLTELRAKDIPALQTELDSLLKAHFNLRMQKGTQQLQNTSQLGNTKRAIARVRTLIQEKKAKG' A
#
# COMPACT_ATOMS: atom_id res chain seq x y z
N MET A 1 11.58 10.97 -2.94
CA MET A 1 10.16 11.15 -3.29
C MET A 1 9.80 10.20 -4.44
N LYS A 2 9.01 9.14 -4.20
CA LYS A 2 8.35 8.32 -5.26
C LYS A 2 6.81 8.40 -5.15
N SER A 3 6.28 9.52 -4.64
CA SER A 3 4.92 9.59 -4.10
C SER A 3 3.84 10.10 -5.07
N THR A 4 4.20 10.81 -6.13
CA THR A 4 3.23 11.46 -7.02
C THR A 4 2.83 10.57 -8.18
N ALA A 5 3.79 9.92 -8.85
CA ALA A 5 3.54 9.00 -9.97
C ALA A 5 2.69 7.77 -9.58
N GLN A 6 2.94 7.20 -8.38
CA GLN A 6 2.15 6.05 -7.89
C GLN A 6 0.68 6.41 -7.64
N LEU A 7 0.39 7.65 -7.22
CA LEU A 7 -0.98 8.06 -6.90
C LEU A 7 -1.83 8.24 -8.16
N THR A 8 -1.24 8.78 -9.23
CA THR A 8 -1.90 8.92 -10.53
C THR A 8 -2.21 7.55 -11.14
N GLU A 9 -1.29 6.59 -11.05
CA GLU A 9 -1.49 5.22 -11.53
C GLU A 9 -2.57 4.48 -10.73
N LEU A 10 -2.59 4.64 -9.41
CA LEU A 10 -3.64 4.05 -8.56
C LEU A 10 -5.02 4.66 -8.82
N ARG A 11 -5.11 5.94 -9.18
CA ARG A 11 -6.39 6.57 -9.54
C ARG A 11 -6.97 6.05 -10.85
N ALA A 12 -6.12 5.65 -11.79
CA ALA A 12 -6.53 5.09 -13.07
C ALA A 12 -7.05 3.64 -12.96
N LYS A 13 -6.70 2.91 -11.90
CA LYS A 13 -7.10 1.51 -11.67
C LYS A 13 -8.55 1.39 -11.18
N ASP A 14 -9.21 0.29 -11.52
CA ASP A 14 -10.56 -0.05 -11.04
C ASP A 14 -10.58 -0.49 -9.57
N ILE A 15 -11.76 -0.44 -8.94
CA ILE A 15 -11.98 -0.87 -7.55
C ILE A 15 -11.46 -2.30 -7.30
N PRO A 16 -11.78 -3.32 -8.12
CA PRO A 16 -11.23 -4.67 -7.94
C PRO A 16 -9.70 -4.73 -8.08
N ALA A 17 -9.11 -3.96 -9.01
CA ALA A 17 -7.65 -3.89 -9.15
C ALA A 17 -6.98 -3.28 -7.92
N LEU A 18 -7.60 -2.25 -7.32
CA LEU A 18 -7.13 -1.64 -6.07
C LEU A 18 -7.23 -2.59 -4.87
N GLN A 19 -8.24 -3.47 -4.84
CA GLN A 19 -8.35 -4.50 -3.80
C GLN A 19 -7.22 -5.54 -3.92
N THR A 20 -6.95 -6.02 -5.13
CA THR A 20 -5.82 -6.95 -5.37
C THR A 20 -4.48 -6.33 -4.95
N GLU A 21 -4.29 -5.05 -5.25
CA GLU A 21 -3.07 -4.33 -4.87
C GLU A 21 -2.98 -4.10 -3.36
N LEU A 22 -4.11 -3.83 -2.70
CA LEU A 22 -4.20 -3.76 -1.24
C LEU A 22 -3.78 -5.08 -0.59
N ASP A 23 -4.25 -6.21 -1.10
CA ASP A 23 -3.89 -7.53 -0.57
C ASP A 23 -2.39 -7.84 -0.74
N SER A 24 -1.81 -7.46 -1.88
CA SER A 24 -0.38 -7.57 -2.13
C SER A 24 0.43 -6.72 -1.12
N LEU A 25 0.02 -5.46 -0.90
CA LEU A 25 0.66 -4.57 0.08
C LEU A 25 0.53 -5.09 1.51
N LEU A 26 -0.60 -5.70 1.87
CA LEU A 26 -0.82 -6.31 3.18
C LEU A 26 0.11 -7.51 3.41
N LYS A 27 0.28 -8.38 2.40
CA LYS A 27 1.25 -9.49 2.45
C LYS A 27 2.68 -8.97 2.59
N ALA A 28 3.06 -7.94 1.82
CA ALA A 28 4.36 -7.31 1.93
C ALA A 28 4.59 -6.72 3.34
N HIS A 29 3.59 -6.04 3.91
CA HIS A 29 3.67 -5.50 5.26
C HIS A 29 3.79 -6.59 6.34
N PHE A 30 3.09 -7.72 6.16
CA PHE A 30 3.23 -8.88 7.05
C PHE A 30 4.66 -9.44 7.01
N ASN A 31 5.22 -9.66 5.82
CA ASN A 31 6.58 -10.14 5.65
C ASN A 31 7.62 -9.19 6.27
N LEU A 32 7.45 -7.87 6.10
CA LEU A 32 8.32 -6.88 6.72
C LEU A 32 8.24 -6.89 8.26
N ARG A 33 7.05 -7.14 8.84
CA ARG A 33 6.90 -7.29 10.29
C ARG A 33 7.55 -8.57 10.80
N MET A 34 7.45 -9.67 10.06
CA MET A 34 8.15 -10.91 10.37
C MET A 34 9.67 -10.72 10.34
N GLN A 35 10.21 -10.11 9.28
CA GLN A 35 11.64 -9.80 9.15
C GLN A 35 12.14 -8.88 10.28
N LYS A 36 11.30 -7.95 10.75
CA LYS A 36 11.61 -7.15 11.93
C LYS A 36 11.72 -8.01 13.19
N GLY A 37 10.82 -8.97 13.37
CA GLY A 37 10.82 -9.89 14.51
C GLY A 37 12.06 -10.79 14.54
N THR A 38 12.54 -11.25 13.37
CA THR A 38 13.77 -12.04 13.25
C THR A 38 15.05 -11.22 13.26
N GLN A 39 14.96 -9.89 13.43
CA GLN A 39 16.09 -8.95 13.37
C GLN A 39 16.85 -8.95 12.02
N GLN A 40 16.24 -9.47 10.95
CA GLN A 40 16.84 -9.53 9.61
C GLN A 40 16.46 -8.33 8.72
N LEU A 41 15.59 -7.45 9.22
CA LEU A 41 15.12 -6.30 8.47
C LEU A 41 16.21 -5.22 8.35
N GLN A 42 16.77 -5.10 7.15
CA GLN A 42 17.81 -4.11 6.84
C GLN A 42 17.27 -2.67 6.76
N ASN A 43 16.02 -2.49 6.30
CA ASN A 43 15.45 -1.16 6.07
C ASN A 43 14.12 -0.97 6.79
N THR A 44 14.17 -0.38 7.98
CA THR A 44 13.00 -0.09 8.82
C THR A 44 12.06 0.96 8.23
N SER A 45 12.56 1.84 7.34
CA SER A 45 11.72 2.85 6.67
C SER A 45 10.68 2.22 5.74
N GLN A 46 10.92 0.99 5.26
CA GLN A 46 9.96 0.27 4.41
C GLN A 46 8.66 -0.03 5.15
N LEU A 47 8.68 -0.31 6.45
CA LEU A 47 7.46 -0.49 7.25
C LEU A 47 6.55 0.75 7.19
N GLY A 48 7.13 1.94 7.42
CA GLY A 48 6.39 3.20 7.37
C GLY A 48 5.91 3.55 5.97
N ASN A 49 6.69 3.22 4.94
CA ASN A 49 6.32 3.46 3.55
C ASN A 49 5.17 2.53 3.10
N THR A 50 5.25 1.24 3.42
CA THR A 50 4.20 0.27 3.11
C THR A 50 2.90 0.59 3.86
N LYS A 51 2.97 1.00 5.14
CA LYS A 51 1.80 1.46 5.89
C LYS A 51 1.13 2.67 5.24
N ARG A 52 1.91 3.64 4.77
CA ARG A 52 1.40 4.82 4.04
C ARG A 52 0.80 4.45 2.67
N ALA A 53 1.40 3.49 1.96
CA ALA A 53 0.84 2.97 0.71
C ALA A 53 -0.53 2.30 0.93
N ILE A 54 -0.65 1.43 1.94
CA ILE A 54 -1.93 0.79 2.31
C ILE A 54 -3.01 1.85 2.61
N ALA A 55 -2.66 2.89 3.38
CA ALA A 55 -3.60 3.96 3.70
C ALA A 55 -4.10 4.68 2.44
N ARG A 56 -3.20 5.01 1.50
CA ARG A 56 -3.56 5.68 0.24
C ARG A 56 -4.48 4.82 -0.62
N VAL A 57 -4.21 3.53 -0.75
CA VAL A 57 -5.09 2.62 -1.52
C VAL A 57 -6.48 2.56 -0.90
N ARG A 58 -6.57 2.44 0.43
CA ARG A 58 -7.87 2.47 1.13
C ARG A 58 -8.62 3.79 0.91
N THR A 59 -7.92 4.92 0.98
CA THR A 59 -8.52 6.24 0.69
C THR A 59 -9.05 6.30 -0.75
N LEU A 60 -8.29 5.84 -1.74
CA LEU A 60 -8.73 5.84 -3.13
C LEU A 60 -9.94 4.93 -3.39
N ILE A 61 -10.00 3.76 -2.74
CA ILE A 61 -11.19 2.90 -2.79
C ILE A 61 -12.41 3.65 -2.24
N GLN A 62 -12.25 4.37 -1.12
CA GLN A 62 -13.33 5.12 -0.52
C GLN A 62 -13.74 6.34 -1.37
N GLU A 63 -12.78 7.06 -1.96
CA GLU A 63 -13.03 8.16 -2.90
C GLU A 63 -13.81 7.67 -4.13
N LYS A 64 -13.44 6.51 -4.70
CA LYS A 64 -14.17 5.91 -5.84
C LYS A 64 -15.58 5.45 -5.45
N LYS A 65 -15.76 4.89 -4.26
CA LYS A 65 -17.08 4.51 -3.73
C LYS A 65 -17.97 5.71 -3.40
N ALA A 66 -17.40 6.85 -3.05
CA ALA A 66 -18.16 8.07 -2.72
C ALA A 66 -18.48 8.93 -3.95
N LYS A 67 -17.75 8.75 -5.06
CA LYS A 67 -18.02 9.40 -6.36
C LYS A 67 -18.99 8.63 -7.25
N GLY A 68 -19.23 7.34 -6.95
CA GLY A 68 -20.33 6.56 -7.53
C GLY A 68 -21.58 6.72 -6.69
#